data_AF-A0A3D1H2K6-F1
#
_entry.id   AF-A0A3D1H2K6-F1
#
_cell.length_a   1.000
_cell.length_b   1.000
_cell.length_c   1.000
_cell.angle_alpha   90.00
_cell.angle_beta   90.00
_cell.angle_gamma   90.00
#
_symmetry.space_group_name_H-M   'P 1'
#
loop_
_entity.id
_entity.type
_entity.pdbx_description
1 polymer ?
#
loop_
_entity_poly.entity_id
_entity_poly.type
_entity_poly.pdbx_seq_one_letter_code
_entity_poly.pdbx_strand_id
1 'polypeptide(L)'
;MKKNRILLFLTLFCVAILKVHAQKIPIEIVNNSVFPDDKVYVAIIGKKVTNDAPIYYDLIANNASDAALRALTVNTNTLHKSNGDRGYANVFTTLNKIKNKTIYVDKTHACRMFFGFNSPLYLHVNDNNGGYAGADMQNPSDPNIDLRWELIEFSYDRYGVMFINTSRVDAFQYPMGLELYGNASAGANNPYTKRGEVNTYEEIINRWKTQNGGNIFSNCLKNKITQDHLGGVIMQPSKVAEVKNTGYFDGYINRIWSEFRTKDIHVNMGNQLGVWRGRVNGNNFVLKSESGPRQGQTAIVGKPTSIDVIEGAGEFAKFNGNDADLPVQAMFCGAMNRGVIRTNLADGELQDWGDTESFFNTDVCNPYVKFFHQKDISYDGYTYAFAYDDTFDQSATCATSHPERAVVTIGGFKGQSGPVHPIPEVTAAPIPHHTTDNVKSVYSDTYTSLVPHMFIGSWQQKTATQNVSLDGNNTLKCSNFNYVGIEFGGPEIDATDMEYLHLDIYPLSSFTINVYPICRNNDGSVNDQLKKPINLIANQWNSIDIPMSDFVGLNASRIFQFKFDNGKGETFYLDNLYFYKNGSSSGISSIETHTQDNHAWYNLQGQRMNDGAGSLPKGVYIHNGKKILVK
;
A
#
# COMPACT_ATOMS: atom_id res chain seq x y z
N MET A 1 -53.83 39.48 -10.02
CA MET A 1 -54.78 38.79 -9.12
C MET A 1 -54.22 37.42 -8.76
N LYS A 2 -54.04 37.20 -7.45
CA LYS A 2 -53.98 35.94 -6.66
C LYS A 2 -53.16 34.75 -7.22
N LYS A 3 -51.99 34.39 -6.65
CA LYS A 3 -51.71 33.74 -5.33
C LYS A 3 -52.27 32.31 -5.20
N ASN A 4 -51.37 31.33 -5.01
CA ASN A 4 -51.24 30.43 -3.83
C ASN A 4 -50.22 29.31 -4.16
N ARG A 5 -49.36 28.73 -3.30
CA ARG A 5 -48.85 28.98 -1.94
C ARG A 5 -47.72 27.93 -1.71
N ILE A 6 -46.50 28.38 -1.42
CA ILE A 6 -45.62 27.98 -0.30
C ILE A 6 -45.73 26.53 0.22
N LEU A 7 -44.62 25.79 0.17
CA LEU A 7 -44.03 25.18 1.38
C LEU A 7 -42.50 25.16 1.29
N LEU A 8 -41.88 25.97 2.13
CA LEU A 8 -40.45 26.09 2.35
C LEU A 8 -40.09 25.08 3.46
N PHE A 9 -39.24 24.08 3.21
CA PHE A 9 -38.55 23.36 4.28
C PHE A 9 -37.11 23.85 4.32
N LEU A 10 -36.84 24.64 5.37
CA LEU A 10 -35.50 25.01 5.80
C LEU A 10 -34.85 23.74 6.40
N THR A 11 -33.97 23.07 5.67
CA THR A 11 -32.98 22.19 6.29
C THR A 11 -31.72 23.00 6.53
N LEU A 12 -31.49 23.31 7.80
CA LEU A 12 -30.27 23.85 8.37
C LEU A 12 -29.10 22.95 7.92
N PHE A 13 -28.31 23.40 6.95
CA PHE A 13 -27.03 22.76 6.63
C PHE A 13 -26.08 23.08 7.78
N CYS A 14 -26.02 22.19 8.78
CA CYS A 14 -24.84 22.12 9.63
C CYS A 14 -23.68 21.74 8.71
N VAL A 15 -22.90 22.74 8.30
CA VAL A 15 -21.58 22.55 7.71
C VAL A 15 -20.71 21.97 8.82
N ALA A 16 -20.78 20.65 9.00
CA ALA A 16 -19.70 19.92 9.61
C ALA A 16 -18.51 20.14 8.69
N ILE A 17 -17.57 20.98 9.12
CA ILE A 17 -16.24 21.05 8.53
C ILE A 17 -15.63 19.67 8.82
N LEU A 18 -15.88 18.70 7.93
CA LEU A 18 -15.06 17.52 7.84
C LEU A 18 -13.67 18.05 7.53
N LYS A 19 -12.80 18.09 8.55
CA LYS A 19 -11.37 18.09 8.30
C LYS A 19 -11.13 16.81 7.50
N VAL A 20 -11.01 16.96 6.19
CA VAL A 20 -10.46 15.94 5.31
C VAL A 20 -9.04 15.74 5.82
N HIS A 21 -8.84 14.76 6.70
CA HIS A 21 -7.51 14.37 7.09
C HIS A 21 -6.83 13.90 5.80
N ALA A 22 -5.63 14.42 5.52
CA ALA A 22 -4.82 13.90 4.43
C ALA A 22 -4.68 12.39 4.63
N GLN A 23 -5.17 11.61 3.67
CA GLN A 23 -5.13 10.15 3.72
C GLN A 23 -3.66 9.73 3.58
N LYS A 24 -3.06 9.24 4.67
CA LYS A 24 -1.78 8.54 4.62
C LYS A 24 -2.03 7.13 4.13
N ILE A 25 -1.16 6.65 3.25
CA ILE A 25 -1.32 5.34 2.63
C ILE A 25 -0.49 4.32 3.42
N PRO A 26 -1.10 3.29 4.03
CA PRO A 26 -0.34 2.20 4.62
C PRO A 26 0.32 1.34 3.53
N ILE A 27 1.61 1.08 3.71
CA ILE A 27 2.39 0.11 2.94
C ILE A 27 2.80 -1.02 3.89
N GLU A 28 2.28 -2.22 3.69
CA GLU A 28 2.76 -3.41 4.42
C GLU A 28 4.02 -3.97 3.78
N ILE A 29 4.92 -4.42 4.63
CA ILE A 29 6.10 -5.19 4.23
C ILE A 29 5.89 -6.66 4.61
N VAL A 30 5.69 -7.50 3.60
CA VAL A 30 5.64 -8.95 3.76
C VAL A 30 7.04 -9.51 3.53
N ASN A 31 7.60 -10.15 4.56
CA ASN A 31 8.91 -10.78 4.45
C ASN A 31 8.78 -12.26 4.09
N ASN A 32 8.91 -12.57 2.81
CA ASN A 32 8.99 -13.91 2.23
C ASN A 32 10.44 -14.31 1.89
N SER A 33 11.42 -13.57 2.43
CA SER A 33 12.83 -13.83 2.18
C SER A 33 13.37 -14.91 3.11
N VAL A 34 14.58 -15.36 2.81
CA VAL A 34 15.36 -16.23 3.72
C VAL A 34 15.94 -15.46 4.92
N PHE A 35 15.83 -14.13 4.92
CA PHE A 35 16.37 -13.27 5.97
C PHE A 35 15.31 -13.02 7.04
N PRO A 36 15.61 -13.27 8.34
CA PRO A 36 14.67 -12.94 9.40
C PRO A 36 14.48 -11.43 9.52
N ASP A 37 13.36 -10.99 10.10
CA ASP A 37 12.97 -9.57 10.15
C ASP A 37 14.00 -8.66 10.86
N ASP A 38 14.77 -9.20 11.81
CA ASP A 38 15.84 -8.46 12.50
C ASP A 38 17.13 -8.31 11.66
N LYS A 39 17.16 -8.92 10.48
CA LYS A 39 18.24 -8.84 9.47
C LYS A 39 17.82 -8.13 8.19
N VAL A 40 16.60 -7.61 8.13
CA VAL A 40 16.13 -6.78 7.02
C VAL A 40 16.08 -5.33 7.48
N TYR A 41 16.86 -4.46 6.84
CA TYR A 41 16.98 -3.04 7.18
C TYR A 41 16.20 -2.21 6.16
N VAL A 42 15.30 -1.36 6.63
CA VAL A 42 14.42 -0.53 5.78
C VAL A 42 14.69 0.95 6.02
N ALA A 43 14.78 1.74 4.96
CA ALA A 43 14.78 3.21 5.02
C ALA A 43 13.97 3.78 3.87
N ILE A 44 13.28 4.90 4.10
CA ILE A 44 12.63 5.67 3.03
C ILE A 44 13.23 7.06 2.99
N ILE A 45 13.79 7.44 1.85
CA ILE A 45 14.31 8.77 1.56
C ILE A 45 13.53 9.35 0.38
N GLY A 46 13.20 10.63 0.43
CA GLY A 46 12.54 11.31 -0.68
C GLY A 46 12.44 12.82 -0.45
N LYS A 47 11.40 13.43 -1.00
CA LYS A 47 11.15 14.87 -0.88
C LYS A 47 9.71 15.17 -0.51
N LYS A 48 9.50 16.30 0.17
CA LYS A 48 8.16 16.86 0.39
C LYS A 48 7.62 17.45 -0.90
N VAL A 49 6.39 17.09 -1.26
CA VAL A 49 5.68 17.67 -2.42
C VAL A 49 5.49 19.18 -2.30
N THR A 50 5.46 19.74 -1.09
CA THR A 50 5.17 21.16 -0.86
C THR A 50 6.29 22.11 -1.24
N ASN A 51 7.55 21.67 -1.15
CA ASN A 51 8.72 22.55 -1.27
C ASN A 51 10.02 21.83 -1.66
N ASP A 52 9.92 20.60 -2.17
CA ASP A 52 11.04 19.72 -2.54
C ASP A 52 12.06 19.46 -1.42
N ALA A 53 11.72 19.76 -0.16
CA ALA A 53 12.63 19.58 0.96
C ALA A 53 12.98 18.09 1.14
N PRO A 54 14.26 17.71 1.19
CA PRO A 54 14.69 16.34 1.41
C PRO A 54 14.28 15.80 2.78
N ILE A 55 13.74 14.59 2.78
CA ILE A 55 13.24 13.92 3.98
C ILE A 55 13.70 12.47 4.06
N TYR A 56 13.64 11.94 5.27
CA TYR A 56 13.49 10.52 5.50
C TYR A 56 12.26 10.28 6.39
N TYR A 57 11.73 9.05 6.36
CA TYR A 57 10.69 8.62 7.27
C TYR A 57 11.32 8.01 8.52
N ASP A 58 10.98 8.55 9.69
CA ASP A 58 11.32 7.94 10.97
C ASP A 58 10.38 6.75 11.24
N LEU A 59 10.81 5.55 10.81
CA LEU A 59 9.97 4.35 10.80
C LEU A 59 9.63 3.81 12.20
N ILE A 60 10.31 4.27 13.26
CA ILE A 60 9.96 3.95 14.64
C ILE A 60 8.81 4.83 15.14
N ALA A 61 8.82 6.11 14.79
CA ALA A 61 7.74 7.05 15.16
C ALA A 61 6.54 7.02 14.19
N ASN A 62 6.68 6.40 13.03
CA ASN A 62 5.65 6.32 11.99
C ASN A 62 4.39 5.58 12.46
N ASN A 63 3.22 6.17 12.20
CA ASN A 63 1.91 5.59 12.51
C ASN A 63 0.80 6.22 11.65
N ALA A 64 -0.44 5.73 11.76
CA ALA A 64 -1.57 6.23 10.98
C ALA A 64 -1.83 7.75 11.15
N SER A 65 -1.55 8.30 12.34
CA SER A 65 -1.76 9.72 12.65
C SER A 65 -0.61 10.62 12.22
N ASP A 66 0.62 10.11 12.11
CA ASP A 66 1.82 10.86 11.69
C ASP A 66 2.77 9.98 10.86
N ALA A 67 3.05 10.42 9.62
CA ALA A 67 4.05 9.76 8.76
C ALA A 67 5.49 9.93 9.27
N ALA A 68 5.70 10.77 10.29
CA ALA A 68 6.96 11.01 10.96
C ALA A 68 8.09 11.44 10.00
N LEU A 69 7.78 12.41 9.12
CA LEU A 69 8.77 12.97 8.19
C LEU A 69 9.83 13.78 8.95
N ARG A 70 11.10 13.45 8.76
CA ARG A 70 12.26 14.16 9.32
C ARG A 70 13.11 14.76 8.21
N ALA A 71 13.81 15.84 8.49
CA ALA A 71 14.71 16.46 7.52
C ALA A 71 15.92 15.54 7.25
N LEU A 72 16.22 15.28 5.98
CA LEU A 72 17.46 14.61 5.58
C LEU A 72 18.54 15.68 5.42
N THR A 73 19.57 15.66 6.27
CA THR A 73 20.64 16.65 6.30
C THR A 73 21.97 15.98 6.60
N VAL A 74 23.10 16.65 6.38
CA VAL A 74 24.44 16.10 6.71
C VAL A 74 24.59 15.66 8.18
N ASN A 75 23.74 16.18 9.08
CA ASN A 75 23.72 15.75 10.49
C ASN A 75 23.21 14.32 10.68
N THR A 76 22.51 13.74 9.69
CA THR A 76 22.12 12.33 9.74
C THR A 76 23.29 11.40 9.50
N ASN A 77 24.42 11.89 8.95
CA ASN A 77 25.61 11.11 8.68
C ASN A 77 26.36 10.77 9.98
N THR A 78 25.85 9.78 10.71
CA THR A 78 26.34 9.34 12.02
C THR A 78 26.70 7.86 12.05
N LEU A 79 26.30 7.09 11.03
CA LEU A 79 26.65 5.68 10.88
C LEU A 79 28.11 5.54 10.40
N HIS A 80 28.87 4.65 11.04
CA HIS A 80 30.30 4.39 10.76
C HIS A 80 31.20 5.64 10.75
N LYS A 81 30.82 6.68 11.51
CA LYS A 81 31.56 7.95 11.53
C LYS A 81 32.79 7.88 12.44
N SER A 82 33.97 8.00 11.85
CA SER A 82 35.26 8.19 12.55
C SER A 82 35.87 9.56 12.25
N ASN A 83 36.88 9.99 13.02
CA ASN A 83 37.57 11.26 12.77
C ASN A 83 38.20 11.28 11.36
N GLY A 84 37.79 12.24 10.52
CA GLY A 84 38.23 12.37 9.13
C GLY A 84 37.35 11.68 8.10
N ASP A 85 36.36 10.87 8.53
CA ASP A 85 35.36 10.27 7.67
C ASP A 85 34.10 11.16 7.58
N ARG A 86 33.46 11.17 6.41
CA ARG A 86 32.20 11.85 6.18
C ARG A 86 31.00 11.07 6.76
N GLY A 87 31.15 9.76 7.01
CA GLY A 87 30.13 8.89 7.59
C GLY A 87 28.90 8.69 6.70
N TYR A 88 27.92 7.93 7.18
CA TYR A 88 26.71 7.59 6.40
C TYR A 88 25.42 7.86 7.18
N ALA A 89 24.32 8.03 6.45
CA ALA A 89 23.02 8.32 7.00
C ALA A 89 22.54 7.19 7.92
N ASN A 90 22.34 7.50 9.19
CA ASN A 90 21.76 6.57 10.15
C ASN A 90 20.22 6.69 10.14
N VAL A 91 19.60 6.17 9.08
CA VAL A 91 18.15 6.32 8.82
C VAL A 91 17.44 4.98 8.62
N PHE A 92 18.16 3.86 8.75
CA PHE A 92 17.62 2.52 8.59
C PHE A 92 17.02 1.99 9.89
N THR A 93 15.91 1.27 9.78
CA THR A 93 15.24 0.56 10.87
C THR A 93 15.11 -0.92 10.50
N THR A 94 15.40 -1.83 11.42
CA THR A 94 15.18 -3.26 11.17
C THR A 94 13.69 -3.57 11.11
N LEU A 95 13.28 -4.47 10.21
CA LEU A 95 11.86 -4.74 9.92
C LEU A 95 11.08 -5.17 11.17
N ASN A 96 11.70 -5.94 12.07
CA ASN A 96 11.08 -6.36 13.34
C ASN A 96 10.74 -5.19 14.29
N LYS A 97 11.31 -4.01 14.09
CA LYS A 97 11.03 -2.80 14.88
C LYS A 97 9.98 -1.89 14.24
N ILE A 98 9.59 -2.15 13.00
CA ILE A 98 8.52 -1.41 12.32
C ILE A 98 7.19 -1.95 12.83
N LYS A 99 6.36 -1.07 13.41
CA LYS A 99 5.09 -1.46 14.02
C LYS A 99 4.22 -2.19 12.99
N ASN A 100 3.81 -3.42 13.30
CA ASN A 100 3.01 -4.28 12.42
C ASN A 100 3.55 -4.42 10.99
N LYS A 101 4.87 -4.21 10.78
CA LYS A 101 5.51 -4.15 9.46
C LYS A 101 4.80 -3.22 8.46
N THR A 102 4.12 -2.19 8.97
CA THR A 102 3.32 -1.28 8.17
C THR A 102 3.90 0.12 8.27
N ILE A 103 4.10 0.77 7.11
CA ILE A 103 4.64 2.12 6.99
C ILE A 103 3.58 3.02 6.37
N TYR A 104 3.19 4.08 7.08
CA TYR A 104 2.23 5.08 6.58
C TYR A 104 2.96 6.18 5.81
N VAL A 105 2.66 6.30 4.52
CA VAL A 105 3.27 7.31 3.65
C VAL A 105 2.35 8.51 3.41
N ASP A 106 2.90 9.72 3.56
CA ASP A 106 2.25 10.98 3.19
C ASP A 106 2.62 11.40 1.75
N LYS A 107 1.97 12.45 1.24
CA LYS A 107 2.23 13.04 -0.08
C LYS A 107 3.67 13.51 -0.21
N THR A 108 4.48 12.66 -0.81
CA THR A 108 5.92 12.79 -1.00
C THR A 108 6.27 12.30 -2.39
N HIS A 109 7.39 12.77 -2.93
CA HIS A 109 7.81 12.45 -4.29
C HIS A 109 9.30 12.16 -4.35
N ALA A 110 9.72 11.53 -5.46
CA ALA A 110 11.08 11.05 -5.65
C ALA A 110 11.55 10.16 -4.48
N CYS A 111 10.64 9.32 -3.97
CA CYS A 111 10.92 8.46 -2.84
C CYS A 111 11.56 7.16 -3.29
N ARG A 112 12.54 6.70 -2.51
CA ARG A 112 13.11 5.36 -2.58
C ARG A 112 13.01 4.72 -1.21
N MET A 113 12.36 3.56 -1.17
CA MET A 113 12.30 2.66 -0.02
C MET A 113 13.37 1.59 -0.23
N PHE A 114 14.46 1.68 0.52
CA PHE A 114 15.59 0.78 0.45
C PHE A 114 15.42 -0.41 1.40
N PHE A 115 15.85 -1.58 0.95
CA PHE A 115 15.94 -2.80 1.73
C PHE A 115 17.38 -3.31 1.71
N GLY A 116 18.05 -3.34 2.85
CA GLY A 116 19.36 -3.97 3.03
C GLY A 116 19.23 -5.30 3.76
N PHE A 117 19.99 -6.32 3.33
CA PHE A 117 19.97 -7.65 3.94
C PHE A 117 21.24 -7.89 4.75
N ASN A 118 21.11 -8.36 6.00
CA ASN A 118 22.15 -8.48 7.03
C ASN A 118 22.83 -7.17 7.47
N SER A 119 22.69 -6.09 6.71
CA SER A 119 23.26 -4.77 6.98
C SER A 119 22.35 -3.65 6.44
N PRO A 120 22.34 -2.45 7.05
CA PRO A 120 21.83 -1.25 6.38
C PRO A 120 22.71 -0.90 5.18
N LEU A 121 22.19 -0.07 4.27
CA LEU A 121 23.03 0.55 3.24
C LEU A 121 23.79 1.76 3.79
N TYR A 122 24.94 2.01 3.20
CA TYR A 122 25.82 3.14 3.45
C TYR A 122 25.50 4.26 2.44
N LEU A 123 24.48 5.05 2.76
CA LEU A 123 24.03 6.19 1.96
C LEU A 123 24.62 7.49 2.51
N HIS A 124 25.32 8.28 1.68
CA HIS A 124 25.94 9.52 2.15
C HIS A 124 25.07 10.74 1.84
N VAL A 125 24.63 11.50 2.86
CA VAL A 125 23.91 12.76 2.63
C VAL A 125 24.89 13.88 2.31
N ASN A 126 24.69 14.55 1.18
CA ASN A 126 25.53 15.65 0.72
C ASN A 126 25.02 17.01 1.22
N ASP A 127 25.94 17.98 1.29
CA ASP A 127 25.70 19.37 1.65
C ASP A 127 24.97 20.17 0.54
N ASN A 128 25.04 19.73 -0.71
CA ASN A 128 24.39 20.37 -1.87
C ASN A 128 22.88 20.09 -1.92
N ASN A 129 22.06 21.01 -1.39
CA ASN A 129 20.59 20.97 -1.43
C ASN A 129 19.96 19.72 -0.80
N GLY A 130 20.69 19.03 0.10
CA GLY A 130 20.21 17.87 0.86
C GLY A 130 19.93 16.61 0.04
N GLY A 131 20.59 16.46 -1.12
CA GLY A 131 20.61 15.17 -1.83
C GLY A 131 21.46 14.11 -1.11
N TYR A 132 21.39 12.85 -1.56
CA TYR A 132 22.24 11.77 -1.06
C TYR A 132 22.92 11.03 -2.22
N ALA A 133 24.08 10.43 -1.94
CA ALA A 133 24.72 9.45 -2.81
C ALA A 133 24.26 8.04 -2.40
N GLY A 134 23.68 7.32 -3.36
CA GLY A 134 23.33 5.91 -3.22
C GLY A 134 24.50 4.99 -3.54
N ALA A 135 24.23 3.69 -3.66
CA ALA A 135 25.23 2.69 -4.02
C ALA A 135 25.67 2.84 -5.48
N ASP A 136 26.99 2.88 -5.72
CA ASP A 136 27.60 2.79 -7.04
C ASP A 136 28.24 1.40 -7.25
N MET A 137 27.51 0.50 -7.91
CA MET A 137 27.95 -0.87 -8.18
C MET A 137 29.14 -0.97 -9.15
N GLN A 138 29.53 0.13 -9.79
CA GLN A 138 30.69 0.20 -10.69
C GLN A 138 31.96 0.67 -9.98
N ASN A 139 31.85 1.32 -8.81
CA ASN A 139 32.99 1.71 -7.99
C ASN A 139 33.40 0.53 -7.09
N PRO A 140 34.59 -0.08 -7.30
CA PRO A 140 35.03 -1.23 -6.49
C PRO A 140 35.24 -0.91 -5.01
N SER A 141 35.36 0.38 -4.67
CA SER A 141 35.51 0.87 -3.29
C SER A 141 34.20 1.41 -2.72
N ASP A 142 33.06 1.24 -3.40
CA ASP A 142 31.77 1.62 -2.83
C ASP A 142 31.49 0.79 -1.57
N PRO A 143 31.06 1.41 -0.46
CA PRO A 143 30.81 0.71 0.80
C PRO A 143 29.65 -0.30 0.72
N ASN A 144 28.85 -0.27 -0.36
CA ASN A 144 27.73 -1.19 -0.59
C ASN A 144 28.07 -2.29 -1.60
N ILE A 145 29.31 -2.39 -2.09
CA ILE A 145 29.69 -3.26 -3.21
C ILE A 145 29.46 -4.76 -2.93
N ASP A 146 29.51 -5.16 -1.66
CA ASP A 146 29.39 -6.54 -1.20
C ASP A 146 28.09 -6.82 -0.41
N LEU A 147 27.19 -5.84 -0.35
CA LEU A 147 25.89 -5.91 0.32
C LEU A 147 24.78 -6.22 -0.69
N ARG A 148 23.87 -7.14 -0.34
CA ARG A 148 22.63 -7.29 -1.09
C ARG A 148 21.65 -6.21 -0.67
N TRP A 149 21.03 -5.59 -1.65
CA TRP A 149 19.94 -4.65 -1.43
C TRP A 149 18.95 -4.62 -2.58
N GLU A 150 17.74 -4.18 -2.28
CA GLU A 150 16.70 -3.90 -3.26
C GLU A 150 16.02 -2.57 -2.92
N LEU A 151 15.21 -2.07 -3.84
CA LEU A 151 14.43 -0.87 -3.61
C LEU A 151 13.04 -0.93 -4.23
N ILE A 152 12.16 -0.09 -3.68
CA ILE A 152 10.90 0.31 -4.29
C ILE A 152 10.97 1.82 -4.53
N GLU A 153 10.61 2.27 -5.72
CA GLU A 153 10.49 3.69 -6.04
C GLU A 153 9.02 4.09 -5.96
N PHE A 154 8.72 5.27 -5.42
CA PHE A 154 7.36 5.77 -5.43
C PHE A 154 7.25 7.30 -5.42
N SER A 155 6.06 7.77 -5.78
CA SER A 155 5.60 9.13 -5.55
C SER A 155 4.11 9.10 -5.23
N TYR A 156 3.73 9.69 -4.10
CA TYR A 156 2.36 10.01 -3.75
C TYR A 156 2.17 11.51 -3.97
N ASP A 157 1.64 11.85 -5.13
CA ASP A 157 1.78 13.20 -5.66
C ASP A 157 0.82 14.22 -5.02
N ARG A 158 0.95 15.48 -5.45
CA ARG A 158 0.08 16.58 -4.99
C ARG A 158 -1.41 16.32 -5.26
N TYR A 159 -1.73 15.59 -6.31
CA TYR A 159 -3.09 15.29 -6.75
C TYR A 159 -3.70 14.09 -6.03
N GLY A 160 -2.92 13.38 -5.22
CA GLY A 160 -3.37 12.18 -4.52
C GLY A 160 -3.24 10.90 -5.34
N VAL A 161 -2.45 10.92 -6.43
CA VAL A 161 -2.16 9.74 -7.22
C VAL A 161 -0.91 9.06 -6.66
N MET A 162 -0.98 7.74 -6.46
CA MET A 162 0.17 6.92 -6.12
C MET A 162 0.75 6.33 -7.40
N PHE A 163 2.07 6.46 -7.57
CA PHE A 163 2.89 5.68 -8.49
C PHE A 163 3.94 4.94 -7.66
N ILE A 164 4.04 3.63 -7.82
CA ILE A 164 4.97 2.79 -7.05
C ILE A 164 5.44 1.62 -7.90
N ASN A 165 6.73 1.28 -7.87
CA ASN A 165 7.30 0.24 -8.73
C ASN A 165 8.48 -0.52 -8.08
N THR A 166 8.64 -1.78 -8.47
CA THR A 166 9.95 -2.46 -8.38
C THR A 166 10.85 -2.00 -9.53
N SER A 167 12.16 -2.25 -9.47
CA SER A 167 13.09 -1.85 -10.53
C SER A 167 14.23 -2.84 -10.75
N ARG A 168 14.52 -3.13 -12.02
CA ARG A 168 15.69 -3.88 -12.51
C ARG A 168 16.50 -3.04 -13.48
N VAL A 169 16.32 -1.71 -13.46
CA VAL A 169 17.04 -0.77 -14.33
C VAL A 169 18.55 -0.78 -14.04
N ASP A 170 18.96 -1.03 -12.79
CA ASP A 170 20.36 -1.10 -12.41
C ASP A 170 20.86 -2.53 -12.19
N ALA A 171 20.07 -3.36 -11.48
CA ALA A 171 20.35 -4.78 -11.28
C ALA A 171 19.11 -5.51 -10.75
N PHE A 172 19.09 -6.83 -10.91
CA PHE A 172 18.34 -7.75 -10.05
C PHE A 172 19.26 -8.26 -8.96
N GLN A 173 18.89 -8.04 -7.70
CA GLN A 173 19.64 -8.58 -6.54
C GLN A 173 18.82 -9.57 -5.73
N TYR A 174 17.52 -9.33 -5.56
CA TYR A 174 16.64 -10.23 -4.83
C TYR A 174 15.20 -10.08 -5.33
N PRO A 175 14.38 -11.16 -5.38
CA PRO A 175 12.99 -11.05 -5.85
C PRO A 175 12.17 -10.10 -4.98
N MET A 176 11.36 -9.25 -5.63
CA MET A 176 10.46 -8.27 -5.02
C MET A 176 9.07 -8.39 -5.63
N GLY A 177 8.04 -8.27 -4.80
CA GLY A 177 6.64 -8.22 -5.21
C GLY A 177 6.01 -6.91 -4.75
N LEU A 178 5.03 -6.42 -5.52
CA LEU A 178 4.31 -5.20 -5.26
C LEU A 178 2.83 -5.36 -5.62
N GLU A 179 1.96 -4.99 -4.68
CA GLU A 179 0.52 -4.89 -4.92
C GLU A 179 0.02 -3.50 -4.50
N LEU A 180 -0.82 -2.87 -5.31
CA LEU A 180 -1.41 -1.56 -5.03
C LEU A 180 -2.93 -1.67 -5.12
N TYR A 181 -3.61 -1.11 -4.14
CA TYR A 181 -5.07 -1.15 -4.01
C TYR A 181 -5.60 0.28 -4.01
N GLY A 182 -6.64 0.51 -4.83
CA GLY A 182 -7.32 1.79 -4.93
C GLY A 182 -8.81 1.67 -4.64
N ASN A 183 -9.40 2.75 -4.12
CA ASN A 183 -10.80 2.77 -3.72
C ASN A 183 -11.72 2.76 -4.96
N ALA A 184 -12.22 1.58 -5.32
CA ALA A 184 -13.13 1.42 -6.45
C ALA A 184 -14.42 2.25 -6.29
N SER A 185 -14.95 2.36 -5.06
CA SER A 185 -16.17 3.11 -4.77
C SER A 185 -15.99 4.62 -4.93
N ALA A 186 -14.77 5.13 -4.78
CA ALA A 186 -14.40 6.52 -5.03
C ALA A 186 -14.05 6.81 -6.50
N GLY A 187 -14.07 5.79 -7.38
CA GLY A 187 -13.74 5.95 -8.80
C GLY A 187 -12.25 5.85 -9.10
N ALA A 188 -11.50 5.01 -8.38
CA ALA A 188 -10.13 4.66 -8.74
C ALA A 188 -10.03 4.24 -10.22
N ASN A 189 -9.09 4.83 -10.96
CA ASN A 189 -8.80 4.44 -12.35
C ASN A 189 -8.29 2.99 -12.42
N ASN A 190 -7.47 2.59 -11.45
CA ASN A 190 -6.95 1.25 -11.28
C ASN A 190 -7.21 0.81 -9.82
N PRO A 191 -8.26 0.02 -9.55
CA PRO A 191 -8.59 -0.39 -8.20
C PRO A 191 -7.64 -1.47 -7.64
N TYR A 192 -6.91 -2.16 -8.52
CA TYR A 192 -5.92 -3.15 -8.13
C TYR A 192 -4.83 -3.33 -9.20
N THR A 193 -3.58 -3.44 -8.76
CA THR A 193 -2.46 -3.82 -9.63
C THR A 193 -1.49 -4.71 -8.86
N LYS A 194 -0.92 -5.71 -9.54
CA LYS A 194 0.09 -6.64 -9.02
C LYS A 194 1.26 -6.73 -9.99
N ARG A 195 2.49 -6.56 -9.47
CA ARG A 195 3.74 -6.51 -10.24
C ARG A 195 4.88 -7.15 -9.42
N GLY A 196 5.90 -7.65 -10.10
CA GLY A 196 7.10 -8.22 -9.45
C GLY A 196 7.28 -9.72 -9.68
N GLU A 197 8.33 -10.28 -9.07
CA GLU A 197 8.81 -11.62 -9.38
C GLU A 197 7.97 -12.75 -8.76
N VAL A 198 7.76 -13.83 -9.51
CA VAL A 198 6.94 -15.00 -9.11
C VAL A 198 7.76 -16.27 -8.83
N ASN A 199 9.09 -16.16 -8.80
CA ASN A 199 10.00 -17.28 -8.50
C ASN A 199 10.93 -16.95 -7.33
N THR A 200 11.56 -17.97 -6.76
CA THR A 200 12.59 -17.76 -5.74
C THR A 200 13.85 -17.17 -6.37
N TYR A 201 14.71 -16.60 -5.54
CA TYR A 201 16.03 -16.08 -5.96
C TYR A 201 16.84 -17.16 -6.70
N GLU A 202 16.93 -18.37 -6.13
CA GLU A 202 17.72 -19.46 -6.69
C GLU A 202 17.22 -19.86 -8.09
N GLU A 203 15.91 -19.93 -8.27
CA GLU A 203 15.31 -20.29 -9.56
C GLU A 203 15.59 -19.24 -10.64
N ILE A 204 15.51 -17.96 -10.30
CA ILE A 204 15.82 -16.87 -11.24
C ILE A 204 17.29 -16.91 -11.63
N ILE A 205 18.21 -17.07 -10.67
CA ILE A 205 19.64 -17.17 -10.94
C ILE A 205 19.96 -18.39 -11.81
N ASN A 206 19.37 -19.54 -11.52
CA ASN A 206 19.59 -20.77 -12.29
C ASN A 206 19.00 -20.66 -13.70
N ARG A 207 17.84 -20.01 -13.86
CA ARG A 207 17.25 -19.73 -15.17
C ARG A 207 18.12 -18.77 -15.97
N TRP A 208 18.65 -17.71 -15.35
CA TRP A 208 19.60 -16.80 -16.02
C TRP A 208 20.82 -17.54 -16.55
N LYS A 209 21.46 -18.36 -15.71
CA LYS A 209 22.61 -19.19 -16.11
C LYS A 209 22.27 -20.11 -17.28
N THR A 210 21.08 -20.71 -17.27
CA THR A 210 20.64 -21.66 -18.31
C THR A 210 20.36 -20.96 -19.64
N GLN A 211 19.66 -19.83 -19.62
CA GLN A 211 19.23 -19.15 -20.85
C GLN A 211 20.30 -18.23 -21.44
N ASN A 212 21.18 -17.65 -20.61
CA ASN A 212 22.22 -16.71 -21.04
C ASN A 212 23.64 -17.29 -20.94
N GLY A 213 23.78 -18.55 -20.52
CA GLY A 213 25.07 -19.23 -20.48
C GLY A 213 25.74 -19.29 -21.85
N GLY A 214 27.05 -19.04 -21.90
CA GLY A 214 27.84 -19.14 -23.12
C GLY A 214 27.74 -17.96 -24.10
N ASN A 215 26.95 -16.92 -23.78
CA ASN A 215 26.92 -15.67 -24.54
C ASN A 215 27.46 -14.49 -23.70
N ILE A 216 27.66 -13.33 -24.32
CA ILE A 216 28.28 -12.18 -23.64
C ILE A 216 27.49 -11.68 -22.41
N PHE A 217 26.17 -11.86 -22.40
CA PHE A 217 25.30 -11.47 -21.29
C PHE A 217 25.47 -12.37 -20.06
N SER A 218 26.11 -13.54 -20.17
CA SER A 218 26.47 -14.32 -18.98
C SER A 218 27.31 -13.51 -17.98
N ASN A 219 28.08 -12.53 -18.48
CA ASN A 219 28.90 -11.62 -17.66
C ASN A 219 28.09 -10.66 -16.78
N CYS A 220 26.78 -10.53 -17.01
CA CYS A 220 25.90 -9.76 -16.15
C CYS A 220 25.72 -10.39 -14.76
N LEU A 221 25.87 -11.71 -14.65
CA LEU A 221 25.87 -12.38 -13.35
C LEU A 221 27.21 -12.13 -12.65
N LYS A 222 27.18 -11.36 -11.55
CA LYS A 222 28.37 -11.03 -10.75
C LYS A 222 28.24 -11.57 -9.33
N ASN A 223 29.23 -12.33 -8.88
CA ASN A 223 29.32 -12.84 -7.50
C ASN A 223 30.11 -11.86 -6.62
N LYS A 224 29.55 -10.66 -6.40
CA LYS A 224 30.20 -9.62 -5.58
C LYS A 224 29.69 -9.58 -4.15
N ILE A 225 28.53 -10.16 -3.88
CA ILE A 225 27.90 -10.12 -2.56
C ILE A 225 28.55 -11.15 -1.65
N THR A 226 29.13 -10.69 -0.54
CA THR A 226 29.79 -11.55 0.45
C THR A 226 29.10 -11.51 1.81
N GLN A 227 28.27 -10.51 2.08
CA GLN A 227 27.71 -10.25 3.42
C GLN A 227 26.53 -11.17 3.78
N ASP A 228 25.93 -11.82 2.78
CA ASP A 228 24.88 -12.83 3.00
C ASP A 228 25.23 -14.23 2.50
N HIS A 229 26.30 -14.37 1.71
CA HIS A 229 26.71 -15.63 1.07
C HIS A 229 25.62 -16.34 0.25
N LEU A 230 24.55 -15.63 -0.17
CA LEU A 230 23.43 -16.24 -0.88
C LEU A 230 23.74 -16.50 -2.37
N GLY A 231 24.62 -15.70 -2.96
CA GLY A 231 25.04 -15.82 -4.35
C GLY A 231 25.14 -14.48 -5.08
N GLY A 232 25.25 -14.53 -6.40
CA GLY A 232 25.44 -13.35 -7.24
C GLY A 232 24.21 -12.46 -7.44
N VAL A 233 24.43 -11.39 -8.20
CA VAL A 233 23.41 -10.45 -8.68
C VAL A 233 23.48 -10.37 -10.20
N ILE A 234 22.37 -10.10 -10.86
CA ILE A 234 22.33 -9.91 -12.32
C ILE A 234 22.37 -8.41 -12.57
N MET A 235 23.54 -7.88 -12.89
CA MET A 235 23.70 -6.45 -13.17
C MET A 235 23.13 -6.10 -14.55
N GLN A 236 22.60 -4.90 -14.69
CA GLN A 236 22.14 -4.42 -15.99
C GLN A 236 23.34 -4.30 -16.98
N PRO A 237 23.15 -4.62 -18.28
CA PRO A 237 24.24 -4.73 -19.25
C PRO A 237 25.18 -3.52 -19.38
N SER A 238 24.70 -2.28 -19.25
CA SER A 238 25.51 -1.06 -19.32
C SER A 238 26.40 -0.86 -18.09
N LYS A 239 26.12 -1.55 -16.98
CA LYS A 239 26.97 -1.56 -15.77
C LYS A 239 28.09 -2.61 -15.85
N VAL A 240 28.11 -3.42 -16.90
CA VAL A 240 29.05 -4.53 -17.11
C VAL A 240 29.96 -4.17 -18.27
N ALA A 241 31.21 -3.79 -18.00
CA ALA A 241 32.15 -3.32 -19.03
C ALA A 241 32.31 -4.31 -20.19
N GLU A 242 32.29 -5.61 -19.90
CA GLU A 242 32.41 -6.70 -20.87
C GLU A 242 31.21 -6.76 -21.85
N VAL A 243 30.04 -6.26 -21.44
CA VAL A 243 28.84 -6.19 -22.31
C VAL A 243 28.73 -4.81 -22.95
N LYS A 244 28.85 -3.76 -22.13
CA LYS A 244 28.80 -2.34 -22.54
C LYS A 244 29.68 -2.02 -23.74
N ASN A 245 30.90 -2.56 -23.76
CA ASN A 245 31.91 -2.22 -24.76
C ASN A 245 31.80 -3.03 -26.06
N THR A 246 30.78 -3.87 -26.21
CA THR A 246 30.65 -4.77 -27.38
C THR A 246 29.99 -4.12 -28.60
N GLY A 247 29.28 -3.00 -28.42
CA GLY A 247 28.48 -2.42 -29.50
C GLY A 247 27.34 -3.35 -29.95
N TYR A 248 26.74 -4.14 -29.05
CA TYR A 248 25.76 -5.19 -29.36
C TYR A 248 24.62 -4.74 -30.30
N PHE A 249 24.15 -3.50 -30.18
CA PHE A 249 23.08 -2.95 -31.03
C PHE A 249 23.58 -2.22 -32.27
N ASP A 250 24.88 -2.03 -32.47
CA ASP A 250 25.42 -1.17 -33.54
C ASP A 250 24.98 -1.65 -34.93
N GLY A 251 25.00 -2.96 -35.17
CA GLY A 251 24.52 -3.55 -36.42
C GLY A 251 23.03 -3.29 -36.66
N TYR A 252 22.21 -3.42 -35.63
CA TYR A 252 20.76 -3.18 -35.70
C TYR A 252 20.43 -1.70 -35.92
N ILE A 253 21.09 -0.80 -35.18
CA ILE A 253 20.98 0.65 -35.34
C ILE A 253 21.37 1.05 -36.77
N ASN A 254 22.50 0.54 -37.28
CA ASN A 254 22.96 0.83 -38.64
C ASN A 254 21.96 0.36 -39.69
N ARG A 255 21.37 -0.83 -39.51
CA ARG A 255 20.32 -1.36 -40.38
C ARG A 255 19.09 -0.47 -40.42
N ILE A 256 18.56 -0.08 -39.26
CA ILE A 256 17.40 0.82 -39.16
C ILE A 256 17.71 2.17 -39.84
N TRP A 257 18.85 2.80 -39.51
CA TRP A 257 19.20 4.09 -40.08
C TRP A 257 19.46 4.04 -41.58
N SER A 258 19.99 2.93 -42.09
CA SER A 258 20.22 2.78 -43.53
C SER A 258 18.90 2.61 -44.28
N GLU A 259 17.99 1.77 -43.79
CA GLU A 259 16.72 1.48 -44.44
C GLU A 259 15.88 2.75 -44.64
N PHE A 260 15.65 3.45 -43.53
CA PHE A 260 14.77 4.61 -43.51
C PHE A 260 15.44 5.91 -43.98
N ARG A 261 16.63 5.85 -44.59
CA ARG A 261 17.12 6.96 -45.42
C ARG A 261 16.35 7.08 -46.72
N THR A 262 15.87 5.95 -47.24
CA THR A 262 15.20 5.87 -48.54
C THR A 262 13.72 5.54 -48.44
N LYS A 263 13.27 4.98 -47.31
CA LYS A 263 11.86 4.71 -46.99
C LYS A 263 11.35 5.62 -45.89
N ASP A 264 10.05 5.89 -45.92
CA ASP A 264 9.32 6.41 -44.78
C ASP A 264 9.06 5.29 -43.76
N ILE A 265 9.42 5.54 -42.50
CA ILE A 265 8.83 4.83 -41.37
C ILE A 265 7.44 5.41 -41.14
N HIS A 266 6.44 4.54 -41.01
CA HIS A 266 5.08 4.89 -40.67
C HIS A 266 4.67 4.01 -39.49
N VAL A 267 4.44 4.62 -38.33
CA VAL A 267 4.40 3.90 -37.05
C VAL A 267 3.25 4.37 -36.18
N ASN A 268 2.50 3.43 -35.64
CA ASN A 268 1.55 3.64 -34.56
C ASN A 268 2.29 3.50 -33.22
N MET A 269 2.31 4.59 -32.44
CA MET A 269 2.90 4.66 -31.09
C MET A 269 1.83 4.63 -29.99
N GLY A 270 0.69 4.01 -30.30
CA GLY A 270 -0.43 3.82 -29.38
C GLY A 270 -1.18 5.12 -29.04
N ASN A 271 -2.10 5.02 -28.08
CA ASN A 271 -2.98 6.14 -27.71
C ASN A 271 -2.23 7.35 -27.13
N GLN A 272 -1.00 7.15 -26.62
CA GLN A 272 -0.19 8.22 -26.02
C GLN A 272 0.31 9.22 -27.07
N LEU A 273 0.72 8.76 -28.25
CA LEU A 273 1.34 9.60 -29.28
C LEU A 273 0.67 9.53 -30.66
N GLY A 274 -0.13 8.50 -30.93
CA GLY A 274 -0.80 8.28 -32.20
C GLY A 274 0.13 7.80 -33.31
N VAL A 275 -0.23 8.12 -34.55
CA VAL A 275 0.51 7.68 -35.75
C VAL A 275 1.50 8.75 -36.19
N TRP A 276 2.73 8.33 -36.49
CA TRP A 276 3.82 9.19 -36.94
C TRP A 276 4.41 8.66 -38.24
N ARG A 277 4.78 9.56 -39.14
CA ARG A 277 5.51 9.26 -40.37
C ARG A 277 6.77 10.09 -40.46
N GLY A 278 7.85 9.50 -40.95
CA GLY A 278 9.10 10.23 -41.15
C GLY A 278 10.17 9.39 -41.83
N ARG A 279 11.35 9.96 -41.95
CA ARG A 279 12.52 9.28 -42.50
C ARG A 279 13.79 9.85 -41.91
N VAL A 280 14.91 9.19 -42.18
CA VAL A 280 16.24 9.67 -41.80
C VAL A 280 16.68 10.79 -42.74
N ASN A 281 16.89 11.99 -42.21
CA ASN A 281 17.54 13.12 -42.87
C ASN A 281 18.84 13.48 -42.14
N GLY A 282 19.97 13.52 -42.85
CA GLY A 282 21.28 13.62 -42.21
C GLY A 282 21.53 12.41 -41.30
N ASN A 283 21.62 12.62 -39.99
CA ASN A 283 21.72 11.52 -39.00
C ASN A 283 20.46 11.36 -38.13
N ASN A 284 19.40 12.10 -38.43
CA ASN A 284 18.23 12.19 -37.57
C ASN A 284 17.02 11.59 -38.26
N PHE A 285 16.23 10.79 -37.55
CA PHE A 285 14.83 10.64 -37.91
C PHE A 285 14.12 11.98 -37.71
N VAL A 286 13.47 12.45 -38.77
CA VAL A 286 12.59 13.62 -38.72
C VAL A 286 11.17 13.11 -38.97
N LEU A 287 10.34 13.19 -37.92
CA LEU A 287 9.00 12.61 -37.90
C LEU A 287 7.96 13.71 -37.80
N LYS A 288 6.78 13.45 -38.35
CA LYS A 288 5.57 14.26 -38.21
C LYS A 288 4.40 13.39 -37.76
N SER A 289 3.65 13.88 -36.79
CA SER A 289 2.44 13.19 -36.32
C SER A 289 1.31 13.37 -37.34
N GLU A 290 0.74 12.25 -37.79
CA GLU A 290 -0.40 12.19 -38.72
C GLU A 290 -1.73 12.12 -37.96
N SER A 291 -1.76 11.54 -36.76
CA SER A 291 -2.95 11.43 -35.91
C SER A 291 -2.61 11.30 -34.42
N GLY A 292 -3.63 11.37 -33.56
CA GLY A 292 -3.50 11.26 -32.11
C GLY A 292 -3.30 12.60 -31.40
N PRO A 293 -2.97 12.57 -30.09
CA PRO A 293 -2.93 13.79 -29.25
C PRO A 293 -1.92 14.85 -29.70
N ARG A 294 -0.96 14.48 -30.57
CA ARG A 294 0.13 15.35 -31.04
C ARG A 294 0.05 15.64 -32.54
N GLN A 295 -1.11 15.44 -33.17
CA GLN A 295 -1.29 15.63 -34.61
C GLN A 295 -0.70 16.95 -35.12
N GLY A 296 0.09 16.87 -36.19
CA GLY A 296 0.75 18.01 -36.82
C GLY A 296 2.08 18.42 -36.18
N GLN A 297 2.42 17.95 -34.97
CA GLN A 297 3.73 18.20 -34.35
C GLN A 297 4.83 17.41 -35.06
N THR A 298 6.08 17.86 -34.87
CA THR A 298 7.28 17.18 -35.35
C THR A 298 8.12 16.70 -34.18
N ALA A 299 8.91 15.65 -34.41
CA ALA A 299 9.85 15.11 -33.44
C ALA A 299 11.15 14.67 -34.13
N ILE A 300 12.26 14.78 -33.40
CA ILE A 300 13.59 14.37 -33.85
C ILE A 300 14.14 13.26 -32.96
N VAL A 301 14.61 12.18 -33.60
CA VAL A 301 15.38 11.12 -32.95
C VAL A 301 16.73 11.00 -33.63
N GLY A 302 17.80 11.37 -32.93
CA GLY A 302 19.16 11.24 -33.45
C GLY A 302 19.62 9.79 -33.47
N LYS A 303 20.69 9.50 -34.22
CA LYS A 303 21.27 8.15 -34.28
C LYS A 303 21.88 7.74 -32.94
N PRO A 304 21.31 6.76 -32.22
CA PRO A 304 21.80 6.35 -30.90
C PRO A 304 23.08 5.51 -31.03
N THR A 305 23.79 5.37 -29.92
CA THR A 305 24.78 4.32 -29.69
C THR A 305 24.13 3.08 -29.07
N SER A 306 24.85 1.95 -29.01
CA SER A 306 24.39 0.78 -28.26
C SER A 306 24.10 1.08 -26.79
N ILE A 307 24.86 1.98 -26.17
CA ILE A 307 24.66 2.35 -24.75
C ILE A 307 23.39 3.20 -24.61
N ASP A 308 23.13 4.12 -25.55
CA ASP A 308 21.90 4.91 -25.54
C ASP A 308 20.66 4.00 -25.58
N VAL A 309 20.67 2.95 -26.43
CA VAL A 309 19.60 1.93 -26.46
C VAL A 309 19.44 1.24 -25.11
N ILE A 310 20.53 0.79 -24.50
CA ILE A 310 20.48 0.02 -23.26
C ILE A 310 20.05 0.89 -22.06
N GLU A 311 20.48 2.15 -22.01
CA GLU A 311 20.23 3.04 -20.87
C GLU A 311 19.00 3.94 -21.03
N GLY A 312 18.47 4.10 -22.25
CA GLY A 312 17.50 5.16 -22.54
C GLY A 312 18.11 6.56 -22.38
N ALA A 313 19.37 6.71 -22.79
CA ALA A 313 20.16 7.92 -22.60
C ALA A 313 20.57 8.53 -23.95
N GLY A 314 21.43 9.57 -23.90
CA GLY A 314 21.98 10.21 -25.09
C GLY A 314 20.89 10.70 -26.04
N GLU A 315 20.88 10.21 -27.28
CA GLU A 315 19.88 10.60 -28.29
C GLU A 315 18.43 10.20 -27.93
N PHE A 316 18.22 9.35 -26.92
CA PHE A 316 16.88 9.05 -26.40
C PHE A 316 16.40 9.92 -25.23
N ALA A 317 17.26 10.82 -24.75
CA ALA A 317 16.93 11.76 -23.67
C ALA A 317 17.29 13.20 -24.03
N LYS A 318 17.30 13.53 -25.33
CA LYS A 318 17.81 14.80 -25.85
C LYS A 318 16.69 15.66 -26.39
N PHE A 319 16.40 16.76 -25.69
CA PHE A 319 15.45 17.75 -26.17
C PHE A 319 16.01 18.49 -27.41
N ASN A 320 15.28 18.45 -28.53
CA ASN A 320 15.66 19.10 -29.79
C ASN A 320 14.75 20.29 -30.13
N GLY A 321 14.07 20.85 -29.12
CA GLY A 321 13.24 22.05 -29.27
C GLY A 321 11.74 21.80 -29.40
N ASN A 322 11.28 20.54 -29.44
CA ASN A 322 9.85 20.20 -29.46
C ASN A 322 9.46 19.30 -28.29
N ASP A 323 8.30 19.57 -27.67
CA ASP A 323 7.77 18.77 -26.56
C ASP A 323 7.43 17.32 -26.95
N ALA A 324 7.38 17.02 -28.25
CA ALA A 324 7.20 15.66 -28.76
C ALA A 324 8.51 14.87 -28.84
N ASP A 325 9.67 15.50 -28.75
CA ASP A 325 10.97 14.85 -28.93
C ASP A 325 11.16 13.73 -27.90
N LEU A 326 11.09 14.05 -26.60
CA LEU A 326 11.33 13.10 -25.51
C LEU A 326 10.38 11.88 -25.51
N PRO A 327 9.04 12.03 -25.65
CA PRO A 327 8.17 10.85 -25.67
C PRO A 327 8.33 10.01 -26.94
N VAL A 328 8.61 10.62 -28.11
CA VAL A 328 8.89 9.87 -29.34
C VAL A 328 10.23 9.13 -29.22
N GLN A 329 11.24 9.76 -28.65
CA GLN A 329 12.53 9.15 -28.34
C GLN A 329 12.39 7.94 -27.39
N ALA A 330 11.57 8.05 -26.34
CA ALA A 330 11.26 6.94 -25.45
C ALA A 330 10.63 5.76 -26.21
N MET A 331 9.69 6.01 -27.14
CA MET A 331 9.11 4.96 -27.99
C MET A 331 10.14 4.28 -28.89
N PHE A 332 11.07 5.03 -29.48
CA PHE A 332 12.17 4.44 -30.25
C PHE A 332 13.08 3.58 -29.36
N CYS A 333 13.41 4.04 -28.15
CA CYS A 333 14.21 3.27 -27.20
C CYS A 333 13.52 1.95 -26.82
N GLY A 334 12.24 2.00 -26.46
CA GLY A 334 11.44 0.81 -26.16
C GLY A 334 11.35 -0.14 -27.35
N ALA A 335 11.11 0.39 -28.55
CA ALA A 335 11.03 -0.39 -29.78
C ALA A 335 12.34 -1.08 -30.14
N MET A 336 13.50 -0.45 -29.86
CA MET A 336 14.80 -1.08 -30.08
C MET A 336 15.14 -2.15 -29.05
N ASN A 337 14.86 -1.91 -27.76
CA ASN A 337 15.06 -2.93 -26.72
C ASN A 337 14.20 -4.18 -26.96
N ARG A 338 12.96 -3.99 -27.43
CA ARG A 338 12.00 -5.07 -27.71
C ARG A 338 12.15 -5.66 -29.12
N GLY A 339 12.86 -4.96 -30.01
CA GLY A 339 13.19 -5.47 -31.33
C GLY A 339 12.04 -5.44 -32.35
N VAL A 340 11.17 -4.43 -32.26
CA VAL A 340 9.94 -4.33 -33.07
C VAL A 340 10.02 -3.38 -34.27
N ILE A 341 11.16 -2.72 -34.48
CA ILE A 341 11.36 -1.87 -35.65
C ILE A 341 11.60 -2.77 -36.87
N ARG A 342 10.62 -2.85 -37.78
CA ARG A 342 10.68 -3.72 -38.96
C ARG A 342 11.27 -2.95 -40.14
N THR A 343 12.41 -3.40 -40.65
CA THR A 343 13.08 -2.80 -41.82
C THR A 343 12.73 -3.48 -43.13
N ASN A 344 12.01 -4.61 -43.09
CA ASN A 344 11.67 -5.42 -44.27
C ASN A 344 10.32 -5.09 -44.90
N LEU A 345 9.56 -4.15 -44.32
CA LEU A 345 8.26 -3.75 -44.84
C LEU A 345 8.37 -2.83 -46.06
N ALA A 346 7.27 -2.68 -46.80
CA ALA A 346 7.20 -1.75 -47.92
C ALA A 346 7.32 -0.29 -47.45
N ASP A 347 7.69 0.61 -48.37
CA ASP A 347 7.80 2.05 -48.08
C ASP A 347 6.48 2.62 -47.56
N GLY A 348 6.50 3.24 -46.38
CA GLY A 348 5.33 3.83 -45.75
C GLY A 348 4.29 2.82 -45.22
N GLU A 349 4.62 1.52 -45.18
CA GLU A 349 3.78 0.50 -44.56
C GLU A 349 3.72 0.70 -43.04
N LEU A 350 2.51 0.62 -42.48
CA LEU A 350 2.26 0.91 -41.06
C LEU A 350 2.83 -0.20 -40.17
N GLN A 351 3.60 0.20 -39.16
CA GLN A 351 4.09 -0.66 -38.09
C GLN A 351 3.34 -0.36 -36.81
N ASP A 352 2.89 -1.39 -36.11
CA ASP A 352 2.34 -1.22 -34.76
C ASP A 352 3.39 -1.60 -33.72
N TRP A 353 3.97 -0.60 -33.05
CA TRP A 353 4.94 -0.85 -32.00
C TRP A 353 4.29 -1.23 -30.66
N GLY A 354 2.96 -1.14 -30.56
CA GLY A 354 2.19 -1.58 -29.40
C GLY A 354 1.77 -3.05 -29.44
N ASP A 355 2.05 -3.76 -30.54
CA ASP A 355 1.78 -5.19 -30.64
C ASP A 355 2.73 -5.99 -29.73
N THR A 356 2.27 -6.28 -28.52
CA THR A 356 3.05 -6.96 -27.48
C THR A 356 3.37 -8.41 -27.83
N GLU A 357 2.61 -9.06 -28.74
CA GLU A 357 2.90 -10.42 -29.20
C GLU A 357 4.17 -10.47 -30.07
N SER A 358 4.54 -9.33 -30.68
CA SER A 358 5.75 -9.21 -31.49
C SER A 358 7.03 -8.98 -30.67
N PHE A 359 6.90 -8.66 -29.38
CA PHE A 359 8.03 -8.28 -28.53
C PHE A 359 9.01 -9.44 -28.39
N PHE A 360 10.30 -9.15 -28.56
CA PHE A 360 11.40 -10.11 -28.47
C PHE A 360 11.34 -11.28 -29.48
N ASN A 361 10.46 -11.20 -30.47
CA ASN A 361 10.36 -12.10 -31.62
C ASN A 361 11.03 -11.46 -32.85
N THR A 362 12.36 -11.42 -32.81
CA THR A 362 13.21 -10.79 -33.82
C THR A 362 14.63 -11.35 -33.74
N ASP A 363 15.50 -10.97 -34.68
CA ASP A 363 16.91 -11.36 -34.70
C ASP A 363 17.76 -10.57 -33.68
N VAL A 364 17.41 -9.32 -33.38
CA VAL A 364 18.11 -8.48 -32.39
C VAL A 364 17.14 -7.82 -31.40
N CYS A 365 17.25 -8.18 -30.13
CA CYS A 365 16.58 -7.53 -29.00
C CYS A 365 17.51 -7.54 -27.77
N ASN A 366 17.13 -6.85 -26.69
CA ASN A 366 17.88 -6.84 -25.44
C ASN A 366 17.61 -8.13 -24.63
N PRO A 367 18.59 -9.06 -24.50
CA PRO A 367 18.37 -10.33 -23.80
C PRO A 367 18.10 -10.17 -22.30
N TYR A 368 18.64 -9.13 -21.66
CA TYR A 368 18.36 -8.82 -20.26
C TYR A 368 16.90 -8.44 -20.06
N VAL A 369 16.39 -7.54 -20.91
CA VAL A 369 14.99 -7.10 -20.88
C VAL A 369 14.07 -8.28 -21.22
N LYS A 370 14.36 -9.03 -22.30
CA LYS A 370 13.63 -10.25 -22.67
C LYS A 370 13.54 -11.25 -21.51
N PHE A 371 14.61 -11.42 -20.75
CA PHE A 371 14.62 -12.32 -19.61
C PHE A 371 13.58 -11.92 -18.56
N PHE A 372 13.64 -10.68 -18.06
CA PHE A 372 12.73 -10.25 -16.99
C PHE A 372 11.27 -10.11 -17.43
N HIS A 373 10.97 -9.94 -18.72
CA HIS A 373 9.59 -9.95 -19.23
C HIS A 373 8.95 -11.34 -19.35
N GLN A 374 9.68 -12.44 -19.08
CA GLN A 374 9.07 -13.76 -19.09
C GLN A 374 7.97 -13.84 -18.03
N LYS A 375 6.77 -14.24 -18.42
CA LYS A 375 5.58 -14.32 -17.55
C LYS A 375 5.73 -15.30 -16.38
N ASP A 376 6.68 -16.22 -16.49
CA ASP A 376 7.02 -17.16 -15.44
C ASP A 376 8.15 -16.65 -14.53
N ILE A 377 8.71 -15.45 -14.78
CA ILE A 377 9.66 -14.73 -13.92
C ILE A 377 8.97 -13.53 -13.26
N SER A 378 8.33 -12.67 -14.05
CA SER A 378 7.61 -11.48 -13.58
C SER A 378 6.11 -11.66 -13.80
N TYR A 379 5.30 -11.27 -12.83
CA TYR A 379 3.83 -11.42 -12.89
C TYR A 379 3.27 -10.74 -14.16
N ASP A 380 2.58 -11.53 -14.99
CA ASP A 380 2.06 -11.16 -16.33
C ASP A 380 3.11 -10.63 -17.33
N GLY A 381 4.41 -10.71 -17.00
CA GLY A 381 5.52 -10.22 -17.80
C GLY A 381 5.84 -8.73 -17.60
N TYR A 382 5.22 -8.07 -16.62
CA TYR A 382 5.47 -6.65 -16.34
C TYR A 382 6.71 -6.45 -15.47
N THR A 383 7.70 -5.70 -15.96
CA THR A 383 8.97 -5.47 -15.26
C THR A 383 9.59 -4.14 -15.67
N TYR A 384 10.43 -3.53 -14.83
CA TYR A 384 11.14 -2.31 -15.17
C TYR A 384 12.62 -2.65 -15.40
N ALA A 385 12.96 -3.20 -16.58
CA ALA A 385 14.30 -3.71 -16.89
C ALA A 385 15.19 -2.69 -17.63
N PHE A 386 14.62 -1.59 -18.11
CA PHE A 386 15.32 -0.43 -18.68
C PHE A 386 14.48 0.85 -18.50
N ALA A 387 15.06 2.03 -18.73
CA ALA A 387 14.46 3.32 -18.36
C ALA A 387 13.05 3.59 -18.92
N TYR A 388 12.75 3.10 -20.13
CA TYR A 388 11.50 3.37 -20.85
C TYR A 388 10.62 2.12 -21.02
N ASP A 389 10.69 1.19 -20.07
CA ASP A 389 9.86 -0.02 -20.09
C ASP A 389 8.36 0.27 -19.92
N ASP A 390 8.03 1.47 -19.45
CA ASP A 390 6.66 1.98 -19.32
C ASP A 390 6.00 2.32 -20.66
N THR A 391 6.76 2.36 -21.76
CA THR A 391 6.19 2.44 -23.11
C THR A 391 5.23 1.27 -23.33
N PHE A 392 3.99 1.58 -23.70
CA PHE A 392 2.88 0.61 -23.79
C PHE A 392 2.54 -0.11 -22.48
N ASP A 393 2.77 0.51 -21.32
CA ASP A 393 2.42 -0.01 -19.98
C ASP A 393 3.05 -1.38 -19.68
N GLN A 394 4.32 -1.61 -20.07
CA GLN A 394 4.99 -2.89 -19.82
C GLN A 394 5.87 -2.88 -18.56
N SER A 395 5.95 -1.76 -17.86
CA SER A 395 6.79 -1.62 -16.67
C SER A 395 6.21 -2.31 -15.44
N ALA A 396 7.01 -2.41 -14.38
CA ALA A 396 6.56 -2.85 -13.05
C ALA A 396 5.74 -1.78 -12.28
N THR A 397 5.33 -0.69 -12.94
CA THR A 397 4.62 0.40 -12.26
C THR A 397 3.20 0.00 -11.90
N CYS A 398 2.86 0.16 -10.63
CA CYS A 398 1.50 0.20 -10.12
C CYS A 398 1.11 1.66 -9.93
N ALA A 399 -0.07 2.06 -10.41
CA ALA A 399 -0.56 3.41 -10.20
C ALA A 399 -2.07 3.45 -9.95
N THR A 400 -2.53 4.31 -9.03
CA THR A 400 -3.96 4.53 -8.79
C THR A 400 -4.26 5.97 -8.34
N SER A 401 -5.38 6.52 -8.79
CA SER A 401 -5.85 7.87 -8.45
C SER A 401 -6.48 7.99 -7.06
N HIS A 402 -6.82 6.87 -6.43
CA HIS A 402 -7.43 6.82 -5.10
C HIS A 402 -6.77 5.74 -4.25
N PRO A 403 -5.47 5.89 -3.89
CA PRO A 403 -4.75 4.84 -3.18
C PRO A 403 -5.38 4.57 -1.81
N GLU A 404 -5.52 3.29 -1.48
CA GLU A 404 -5.97 2.83 -0.16
C GLU A 404 -4.83 2.20 0.63
N ARG A 405 -4.04 1.35 -0.02
CA ARG A 405 -2.88 0.67 0.57
C ARG A 405 -1.97 0.05 -0.49
N ALA A 406 -0.74 -0.27 -0.10
CA ALA A 406 0.16 -1.09 -0.88
C ALA A 406 0.73 -2.25 -0.05
N VAL A 407 1.22 -3.29 -0.74
CA VAL A 407 1.94 -4.43 -0.18
C VAL A 407 3.26 -4.55 -0.91
N VAL A 408 4.37 -4.48 -0.19
CA VAL A 408 5.71 -4.81 -0.71
C VAL A 408 6.09 -6.18 -0.16
N THR A 409 6.32 -7.15 -1.04
CA THR A 409 6.74 -8.50 -0.68
C THR A 409 8.23 -8.68 -0.97
N ILE A 410 9.03 -8.82 0.07
CA ILE A 410 10.45 -9.14 -0.04
C ILE A 410 10.58 -10.66 -0.27
N GLY A 411 11.31 -11.10 -1.28
CA GLY A 411 11.40 -12.52 -1.68
C GLY A 411 10.43 -12.95 -2.78
N GLY A 412 9.65 -12.01 -3.34
CA GLY A 412 8.72 -12.27 -4.44
C GLY A 412 7.51 -13.13 -4.04
N PHE A 413 6.67 -13.46 -5.01
CA PHE A 413 5.36 -14.08 -4.76
C PHE A 413 5.39 -15.61 -4.59
N LYS A 414 6.54 -16.25 -4.80
CA LYS A 414 6.60 -17.72 -4.72
C LYS A 414 6.39 -18.22 -3.30
N GLY A 415 5.49 -19.20 -3.13
CA GLY A 415 5.16 -19.76 -1.82
C GLY A 415 4.16 -18.94 -1.00
N GLN A 416 3.69 -17.79 -1.53
CA GLN A 416 2.62 -17.02 -0.93
C GLN A 416 1.27 -17.67 -1.23
N SER A 417 0.52 -18.06 -0.20
CA SER A 417 -0.87 -18.51 -0.34
C SER A 417 -1.81 -17.30 -0.41
N GLY A 418 -2.02 -16.77 -1.62
CA GLY A 418 -2.97 -15.67 -1.88
C GLY A 418 -2.50 -14.30 -1.34
N PRO A 419 -3.21 -13.21 -1.69
CA PRO A 419 -2.84 -11.87 -1.23
C PRO A 419 -2.88 -11.82 0.30
N VAL A 420 -1.71 -11.59 0.90
CA VAL A 420 -1.63 -11.15 2.29
C VAL A 420 -2.09 -9.69 2.27
N HIS A 421 -3.30 -9.46 2.78
CA HIS A 421 -3.88 -8.14 2.91
C HIS A 421 -3.31 -7.47 4.17
N PRO A 422 -2.69 -6.28 4.08
CA PRO A 422 -2.45 -5.39 5.19
C PRO A 422 -3.79 -5.13 5.83
N ILE A 423 -3.87 -5.54 7.07
CA ILE A 423 -4.91 -5.14 7.98
C ILE A 423 -4.60 -3.67 8.30
N PRO A 424 -5.50 -2.69 8.00
CA PRO A 424 -5.44 -1.37 8.62
C PRO A 424 -5.20 -1.55 10.11
N GLU A 425 -4.30 -0.80 10.75
CA GLU A 425 -4.06 -0.90 12.20
C GLU A 425 -5.40 -0.77 12.96
N VAL A 426 -5.94 -1.93 13.36
CA VAL A 426 -7.19 -2.01 14.11
C VAL A 426 -6.83 -1.84 15.56
N THR A 427 -7.24 -0.73 16.15
CA THR A 427 -7.10 -0.48 17.59
C THR A 427 -8.02 -1.43 18.37
N ALA A 428 -7.78 -1.63 19.66
CA ALA A 428 -8.74 -2.32 20.53
C ALA A 428 -10.17 -1.76 20.41
N ALA A 429 -11.16 -2.62 20.63
CA ALA A 429 -12.55 -2.21 20.68
C ALA A 429 -12.81 -1.21 21.82
N PRO A 430 -13.85 -0.36 21.72
CA PRO A 430 -14.27 0.50 22.81
C PRO A 430 -14.52 -0.31 24.09
N ILE A 431 -14.12 0.23 25.26
CA ILE A 431 -14.38 -0.45 26.54
C ILE A 431 -15.86 -0.31 26.90
N PRO A 432 -16.61 -1.40 27.10
CA PRO A 432 -17.99 -1.36 27.56
C PRO A 432 -18.13 -0.66 28.93
N HIS A 433 -19.25 0.03 29.14
CA HIS A 433 -19.45 0.87 30.33
C HIS A 433 -20.71 0.53 31.13
N HIS A 434 -21.49 -0.48 30.72
CA HIS A 434 -22.67 -0.92 31.47
C HIS A 434 -22.27 -1.62 32.76
N THR A 435 -23.08 -1.46 33.81
CA THR A 435 -22.87 -2.15 35.10
C THR A 435 -22.98 -3.66 34.91
N THR A 436 -22.02 -4.41 35.45
CA THR A 436 -21.93 -5.88 35.30
C THR A 436 -23.23 -6.62 35.67
N ASP A 437 -23.94 -6.19 36.71
CA ASP A 437 -25.22 -6.79 37.12
C ASP A 437 -26.36 -6.66 36.08
N ASN A 438 -26.20 -5.73 35.13
CA ASN A 438 -27.16 -5.46 34.07
C ASN A 438 -26.72 -6.03 32.72
N VAL A 439 -25.70 -6.89 32.69
CA VAL A 439 -25.10 -7.43 31.47
C VAL A 439 -25.15 -8.97 31.46
N LYS A 440 -25.53 -9.54 30.33
CA LYS A 440 -25.40 -10.97 30.02
C LYS A 440 -24.42 -11.14 28.86
N SER A 441 -23.16 -11.41 29.22
CA SER A 441 -22.03 -11.42 28.27
C SER A 441 -21.93 -12.72 27.49
N VAL A 442 -21.67 -12.59 26.19
CA VAL A 442 -21.37 -13.70 25.28
C VAL A 442 -19.88 -13.67 24.95
N TYR A 443 -19.38 -12.57 24.39
CA TYR A 443 -17.98 -12.40 24.01
C TYR A 443 -17.50 -10.98 24.41
N SER A 444 -16.63 -10.87 25.41
CA SER A 444 -15.99 -9.62 25.85
C SER A 444 -14.88 -9.94 26.86
N ASP A 445 -13.81 -9.14 26.89
CA ASP A 445 -12.82 -9.19 27.99
C ASP A 445 -13.29 -8.47 29.25
N THR A 446 -14.24 -7.53 29.12
CA THR A 446 -14.68 -6.68 30.24
C THR A 446 -15.65 -7.40 31.17
N TYR A 447 -16.49 -8.28 30.63
CA TYR A 447 -17.51 -9.02 31.38
C TYR A 447 -17.27 -10.52 31.31
N THR A 448 -17.49 -11.21 32.43
CA THR A 448 -17.43 -12.67 32.45
C THR A 448 -18.47 -13.27 31.51
N SER A 449 -18.01 -14.02 30.49
CA SER A 449 -18.88 -14.70 29.54
C SER A 449 -19.73 -15.76 30.24
N LEU A 450 -21.03 -15.78 29.91
CA LEU A 450 -21.95 -16.85 30.32
C LEU A 450 -21.74 -18.14 29.51
N VAL A 451 -21.00 -18.06 28.40
CA VAL A 451 -20.82 -19.15 27.43
C VAL A 451 -19.34 -19.34 27.09
N PRO A 452 -18.47 -19.63 28.08
CA PRO A 452 -17.01 -19.68 27.90
C PRO A 452 -16.51 -20.82 26.99
N HIS A 453 -17.38 -21.77 26.65
CA HIS A 453 -17.07 -22.92 25.79
C HIS A 453 -17.74 -22.84 24.42
N MET A 454 -18.06 -21.62 23.96
CA MET A 454 -18.71 -21.43 22.67
C MET A 454 -17.85 -21.95 21.51
N PHE A 455 -18.52 -22.49 20.49
CA PHE A 455 -17.96 -22.90 19.22
C PHE A 455 -18.24 -21.80 18.18
N ILE A 456 -17.17 -21.19 17.67
CA ILE A 456 -17.23 -20.17 16.63
C ILE A 456 -16.68 -20.77 15.35
N GLY A 457 -17.34 -20.55 14.22
CA GLY A 457 -16.76 -21.01 12.94
C GLY A 457 -17.20 -22.41 12.48
N SER A 458 -18.07 -23.12 13.22
CA SER A 458 -18.23 -24.57 13.09
C SER A 458 -19.41 -25.07 12.23
N TRP A 459 -20.04 -24.21 11.43
CA TRP A 459 -21.24 -24.51 10.63
C TRP A 459 -20.94 -24.70 9.14
N GLN A 460 -19.73 -25.19 8.79
CA GLN A 460 -19.28 -25.35 7.39
C GLN A 460 -19.28 -24.06 6.57
N GLN A 461 -19.17 -22.91 7.21
CA GLN A 461 -19.01 -21.62 6.53
C GLN A 461 -17.68 -21.55 5.73
N LYS A 462 -17.64 -20.64 4.76
CA LYS A 462 -16.40 -20.24 4.08
C LYS A 462 -15.62 -19.21 4.89
N THR A 463 -16.28 -18.48 5.78
CA THR A 463 -15.66 -17.51 6.69
C THR A 463 -14.63 -18.20 7.57
N ALA A 464 -13.39 -17.72 7.52
CA ALA A 464 -12.34 -18.11 8.45
C ALA A 464 -12.38 -17.22 9.69
N THR A 465 -12.34 -17.82 10.88
CA THR A 465 -12.38 -17.11 12.16
C THR A 465 -11.08 -17.30 12.94
N GLN A 466 -10.57 -16.24 13.55
CA GLN A 466 -9.34 -16.27 14.33
C GLN A 466 -9.46 -15.29 15.50
N ASN A 467 -9.14 -15.72 16.72
CA ASN A 467 -8.94 -14.79 17.84
C ASN A 467 -7.59 -14.09 17.66
N VAL A 468 -7.58 -12.77 17.71
CA VAL A 468 -6.40 -11.92 17.65
C VAL A 468 -6.35 -11.02 18.88
N SER A 469 -5.16 -10.56 19.26
CA SER A 469 -5.04 -9.55 20.33
C SER A 469 -4.77 -8.18 19.70
N LEU A 470 -5.67 -7.23 19.94
CA LEU A 470 -5.55 -5.83 19.51
C LEU A 470 -5.30 -4.98 20.77
N ASP A 471 -4.10 -4.43 20.92
CA ASP A 471 -3.67 -3.69 22.12
C ASP A 471 -3.96 -4.41 23.46
N GLY A 472 -3.87 -5.74 23.48
CA GLY A 472 -4.12 -6.57 24.67
C GLY A 472 -5.58 -7.00 24.87
N ASN A 473 -6.51 -6.57 24.02
CA ASN A 473 -7.91 -6.99 24.01
C ASN A 473 -8.12 -8.14 23.00
N ASN A 474 -8.86 -9.18 23.39
CA ASN A 474 -9.13 -10.37 22.59
C ASN A 474 -10.28 -10.12 21.62
N THR A 475 -9.98 -10.04 20.33
CA THR A 475 -10.94 -9.70 19.29
C THR A 475 -11.11 -10.86 18.30
N LEU A 476 -12.35 -11.13 17.88
CA LEU A 476 -12.63 -12.15 16.86
C LEU A 476 -12.48 -11.55 15.45
N LYS A 477 -11.47 -11.98 14.70
CA LYS A 477 -11.30 -11.66 13.28
C LYS A 477 -12.09 -12.65 12.41
N CYS A 478 -12.91 -12.12 11.50
CA CYS A 478 -13.62 -12.87 10.47
C CYS A 478 -13.10 -12.47 9.08
N SER A 479 -12.58 -13.44 8.31
CA SER A 479 -12.05 -13.23 6.95
C SER A 479 -12.81 -14.06 5.92
N ASN A 480 -12.86 -13.61 4.66
CA ASN A 480 -13.62 -14.27 3.59
C ASN A 480 -15.09 -14.49 3.98
N PHE A 481 -15.71 -13.45 4.54
CA PHE A 481 -17.02 -13.54 5.17
C PHE A 481 -18.12 -13.92 4.18
N ASN A 482 -18.82 -15.02 4.44
CA ASN A 482 -20.11 -15.36 3.82
C ASN A 482 -21.22 -15.42 4.87
N TYR A 483 -21.01 -16.20 5.93
CA TYR A 483 -21.74 -16.17 7.19
C TYR A 483 -20.86 -16.71 8.31
N VAL A 484 -21.15 -16.39 9.56
CA VAL A 484 -20.49 -16.99 10.72
C VAL A 484 -21.52 -17.31 11.80
N GLY A 485 -21.44 -18.53 12.33
CA GLY A 485 -22.22 -18.98 13.48
C GLY A 485 -21.38 -18.99 14.76
N ILE A 486 -22.03 -18.64 15.86
CA ILE A 486 -21.53 -18.77 17.23
C ILE A 486 -22.53 -19.67 17.97
N GLU A 487 -22.07 -20.81 18.44
CA GLU A 487 -22.86 -21.76 19.21
C GLU A 487 -22.36 -21.84 20.65
N PHE A 488 -23.24 -21.71 21.63
CA PHE A 488 -22.81 -21.52 23.02
C PHE A 488 -22.15 -22.75 23.66
N GLY A 489 -22.36 -23.94 23.09
CA GLY A 489 -21.74 -25.18 23.60
C GLY A 489 -22.15 -25.54 25.03
N GLY A 490 -23.21 -24.92 25.55
CA GLY A 490 -23.62 -24.93 26.96
C GLY A 490 -25.07 -24.46 27.13
N PRO A 491 -25.46 -23.96 28.32
CA PRO A 491 -26.85 -23.57 28.60
C PRO A 491 -27.33 -22.41 27.72
N GLU A 492 -28.64 -22.39 27.47
CA GLU A 492 -29.32 -21.29 26.80
C GLU A 492 -29.23 -20.01 27.67
N ILE A 493 -29.11 -18.85 27.03
CA ILE A 493 -29.19 -17.55 27.71
C ILE A 493 -30.65 -17.13 27.75
N ASP A 494 -31.16 -16.95 28.96
CA ASP A 494 -32.38 -16.19 29.21
C ASP A 494 -32.03 -14.70 29.15
N ALA A 495 -32.54 -13.94 28.19
CA ALA A 495 -32.38 -12.51 28.02
C ALA A 495 -33.73 -11.76 28.11
N THR A 496 -34.74 -12.36 28.76
CA THR A 496 -36.10 -11.78 28.85
C THR A 496 -36.16 -10.46 29.63
N ASP A 497 -35.22 -10.23 30.55
CA ASP A 497 -35.09 -9.00 31.32
C ASP A 497 -34.13 -7.97 30.69
N MET A 498 -33.57 -8.25 29.51
CA MET A 498 -32.64 -7.38 28.80
C MET A 498 -33.37 -6.51 27.78
N GLU A 499 -32.86 -5.29 27.56
CA GLU A 499 -33.47 -4.30 26.68
C GLU A 499 -32.77 -4.21 25.32
N TYR A 500 -31.45 -4.46 25.28
CA TYR A 500 -30.62 -4.30 24.10
C TYR A 500 -29.65 -5.47 23.91
N LEU A 501 -29.30 -5.72 22.66
CA LEU A 501 -28.14 -6.49 22.23
C LEU A 501 -27.06 -5.51 21.76
N HIS A 502 -25.90 -5.54 22.39
CA HIS A 502 -24.73 -4.75 22.03
C HIS A 502 -23.70 -5.58 21.25
N LEU A 503 -23.01 -4.93 20.31
CA LEU A 503 -21.86 -5.48 19.61
C LEU A 503 -20.96 -4.37 19.05
N ASP A 504 -19.65 -4.61 19.05
CA ASP A 504 -18.66 -3.76 18.39
C ASP A 504 -18.12 -4.46 17.14
N ILE A 505 -18.26 -3.82 15.97
CA ILE A 505 -17.74 -4.35 14.70
C ILE A 505 -16.81 -3.34 14.01
N TYR A 506 -15.59 -3.76 13.68
CA TYR A 506 -14.67 -3.01 12.82
C TYR A 506 -14.52 -3.68 11.46
N PRO A 507 -15.16 -3.16 10.39
CA PRO A 507 -15.02 -3.74 9.06
C PRO A 507 -13.90 -3.07 8.26
N LEU A 508 -13.19 -3.82 7.41
CA LEU A 508 -12.16 -3.25 6.52
C LEU A 508 -12.74 -2.59 5.26
N SER A 509 -14.02 -2.79 4.99
CA SER A 509 -14.79 -2.18 3.89
C SER A 509 -16.23 -1.95 4.36
N SER A 510 -16.93 -0.97 3.82
CA SER A 510 -18.32 -0.69 4.23
C SER A 510 -19.26 -1.75 3.63
N PHE A 511 -20.07 -2.39 4.46
CA PHE A 511 -21.07 -3.37 4.02
C PHE A 511 -22.25 -3.45 4.99
N THR A 512 -23.32 -4.14 4.60
CA THR A 512 -24.46 -4.43 5.48
C THR A 512 -24.32 -5.83 6.06
N ILE A 513 -24.22 -5.94 7.38
CA ILE A 513 -24.25 -7.22 8.08
C ILE A 513 -25.66 -7.51 8.60
N ASN A 514 -26.12 -8.75 8.54
CA ASN A 514 -27.34 -9.16 9.24
C ASN A 514 -26.96 -9.83 10.57
N VAL A 515 -27.60 -9.42 11.66
CA VAL A 515 -27.40 -9.99 13.00
C VAL A 515 -28.62 -10.82 13.39
N TYR A 516 -28.41 -12.08 13.80
CA TYR A 516 -29.45 -13.01 14.22
C TYR A 516 -29.14 -13.56 15.62
N PRO A 517 -29.93 -13.23 16.66
CA PRO A 517 -30.06 -14.08 17.84
C PRO A 517 -30.93 -15.30 17.49
N ILE A 518 -30.40 -16.50 17.68
CA ILE A 518 -31.10 -17.75 17.38
C ILE A 518 -31.59 -18.38 18.69
N CYS A 519 -32.88 -18.70 18.72
CA CYS A 519 -33.54 -19.25 19.91
C CYS A 519 -34.27 -20.56 19.62
N ARG A 520 -34.62 -21.29 20.67
CA ARG A 520 -35.59 -22.38 20.60
C ARG A 520 -36.98 -21.89 20.96
N ASN A 521 -37.97 -22.26 20.14
CA ASN A 521 -39.37 -22.08 20.45
C ASN A 521 -39.79 -22.99 21.63
N ASN A 522 -40.98 -22.76 22.18
CA ASN A 522 -41.48 -23.55 23.31
C ASN A 522 -41.69 -25.04 22.95
N ASP A 523 -41.93 -25.35 21.68
CA ASP A 523 -42.02 -26.72 21.15
C ASP A 523 -40.65 -27.36 20.86
N GLY A 524 -39.55 -26.64 21.12
CA GLY A 524 -38.18 -27.08 20.90
C GLY A 524 -37.64 -26.86 19.48
N SER A 525 -38.47 -26.38 18.54
CA SER A 525 -38.01 -26.03 17.19
C SER A 525 -37.04 -24.85 17.24
N VAL A 526 -36.11 -24.77 16.28
CA VAL A 526 -35.18 -23.64 16.17
C VAL A 526 -35.83 -22.51 15.39
N ASN A 527 -35.68 -21.27 15.84
CA ASN A 527 -36.02 -20.06 15.10
C ASN A 527 -34.75 -19.29 14.76
N ASP A 528 -34.34 -19.35 13.49
CA ASP A 528 -33.13 -18.75 12.93
C ASP A 528 -33.41 -17.70 11.84
N GLN A 529 -34.65 -17.23 11.77
CA GLN A 529 -35.15 -16.33 10.72
C GLN A 529 -35.16 -14.86 11.12
N LEU A 530 -35.11 -14.57 12.42
CA LEU A 530 -35.19 -13.20 12.94
C LEU A 530 -33.85 -12.49 12.81
N LYS A 531 -33.79 -11.45 11.97
CA LYS A 531 -32.59 -10.65 11.76
C LYS A 531 -32.82 -9.16 11.83
N LYS A 532 -31.74 -8.46 12.18
CA LYS A 532 -31.58 -7.02 11.98
C LYS A 532 -30.44 -6.72 10.99
N PRO A 533 -30.69 -6.06 9.85
CA PRO A 533 -29.64 -5.54 8.99
C PRO A 533 -29.02 -4.27 9.61
N ILE A 534 -27.69 -4.20 9.63
CA ILE A 534 -26.90 -3.07 10.13
C ILE A 534 -25.91 -2.63 9.06
N ASN A 535 -25.92 -1.34 8.71
CA ASN A 535 -24.94 -0.75 7.81
C ASN A 535 -23.68 -0.39 8.58
N LEU A 536 -22.55 -0.96 8.18
CA LEU A 536 -21.26 -0.72 8.82
C LEU A 536 -20.41 0.23 7.98
N ILE A 537 -19.65 1.08 8.66
CA ILE A 537 -18.71 2.01 8.05
C ILE A 537 -17.31 1.44 8.16
N ALA A 538 -16.59 1.39 7.03
CA ALA A 538 -15.21 0.93 6.94
C ALA A 538 -14.25 1.64 7.91
N ASN A 539 -13.23 0.90 8.35
CA ASN A 539 -12.04 1.42 9.03
C ASN A 539 -12.31 2.19 10.33
N GLN A 540 -13.38 1.82 11.04
CA GLN A 540 -13.69 2.30 12.38
C GLN A 540 -14.53 1.27 13.15
N TRP A 541 -14.51 1.37 14.48
CA TRP A 541 -15.43 0.61 15.33
C TRP A 541 -16.85 1.14 15.17
N ASN A 542 -17.77 0.24 14.83
CA ASN A 542 -19.20 0.48 14.82
C ASN A 542 -19.76 -0.17 16.10
N SER A 543 -19.98 0.66 17.13
CA SER A 543 -20.65 0.25 18.36
C SER A 543 -22.16 0.31 18.15
N ILE A 544 -22.83 -0.84 18.25
CA ILE A 544 -24.22 -1.00 17.82
C ILE A 544 -25.05 -1.49 19.00
N ASP A 545 -26.09 -0.74 19.33
CA ASP A 545 -27.15 -1.15 20.25
C ASP A 545 -28.41 -1.50 19.45
N ILE A 546 -28.80 -2.78 19.49
CA ILE A 546 -30.02 -3.28 18.83
C ILE A 546 -31.09 -3.48 19.90
N PRO A 547 -32.22 -2.75 19.87
CA PRO A 547 -33.33 -3.00 20.78
C PRO A 547 -33.82 -4.44 20.66
N MET A 548 -34.03 -5.13 21.78
CA MET A 548 -34.58 -6.50 21.77
C MET A 548 -35.97 -6.56 21.12
N SER A 549 -36.72 -5.45 21.14
CA SER A 549 -38.01 -5.29 20.44
C SER A 549 -37.92 -5.41 18.92
N ASP A 550 -36.74 -5.24 18.33
CA ASP A 550 -36.55 -5.37 16.88
C ASP A 550 -36.62 -6.84 16.43
N PHE A 551 -36.46 -7.80 17.35
CA PHE A 551 -36.57 -9.24 17.09
C PHE A 551 -37.97 -9.76 17.45
N VAL A 552 -39.00 -9.25 16.77
CA VAL A 552 -40.40 -9.65 17.01
C VAL A 552 -40.57 -11.17 16.85
N GLY A 553 -41.07 -11.83 17.90
CA GLY A 553 -41.26 -13.28 17.92
C GLY A 553 -40.07 -14.09 18.44
N LEU A 554 -38.99 -13.43 18.88
CA LEU A 554 -37.85 -14.10 19.52
C LEU A 554 -38.26 -14.66 20.89
N ASN A 555 -38.00 -15.94 21.13
CA ASN A 555 -38.06 -16.49 22.46
C ASN A 555 -36.79 -16.11 23.24
N ALA A 556 -36.79 -14.92 23.84
CA ALA A 556 -35.64 -14.38 24.54
C ALA A 556 -35.19 -15.22 25.74
N SER A 557 -36.03 -16.12 26.26
CA SER A 557 -35.66 -17.02 27.37
C SER A 557 -34.77 -18.19 26.94
N ARG A 558 -34.63 -18.43 25.62
CA ARG A 558 -34.06 -19.67 25.05
C ARG A 558 -33.06 -19.40 23.93
N ILE A 559 -32.24 -18.34 24.05
CA ILE A 559 -31.24 -17.99 23.03
C ILE A 559 -30.05 -18.93 23.20
N PHE A 560 -29.60 -19.59 22.13
CA PHE A 560 -28.54 -20.60 22.23
C PHE A 560 -27.43 -20.45 21.17
N GLN A 561 -27.64 -19.57 20.19
CA GLN A 561 -26.72 -19.33 19.08
C GLN A 561 -26.82 -17.88 18.60
N PHE A 562 -25.77 -17.39 17.94
CA PHE A 562 -25.82 -16.22 17.06
C PHE A 562 -25.42 -16.59 15.65
N LYS A 563 -25.97 -15.89 14.66
CA LYS A 563 -25.54 -15.92 13.26
C LYS A 563 -25.33 -14.51 12.75
N PHE A 564 -24.28 -14.34 11.97
CA PHE A 564 -24.07 -13.16 11.13
C PHE A 564 -24.01 -13.60 9.67
N ASP A 565 -24.74 -12.94 8.76
CA ASP A 565 -24.71 -13.26 7.32
C ASP A 565 -24.69 -12.01 6.42
N ASN A 566 -24.92 -12.23 5.12
CA ASN A 566 -24.88 -11.24 4.03
C ASN A 566 -23.47 -10.88 3.55
N GLY A 567 -22.49 -11.74 3.86
CA GLY A 567 -21.12 -11.56 3.41
C GLY A 567 -20.91 -11.93 1.94
N LYS A 568 -20.06 -11.16 1.27
CA LYS A 568 -19.59 -11.34 -0.11
C LYS A 568 -18.06 -11.47 -0.19
N GLY A 569 -17.42 -11.84 0.92
CA GLY A 569 -15.97 -12.03 1.03
C GLY A 569 -15.25 -10.99 1.88
N GLU A 570 -15.97 -10.13 2.60
CA GLU A 570 -15.39 -9.06 3.42
C GLU A 570 -14.54 -9.61 4.58
N THR A 571 -13.73 -8.72 5.18
CA THR A 571 -13.01 -8.98 6.44
C THR A 571 -13.42 -7.96 7.49
N PHE A 572 -13.72 -8.42 8.70
CA PHE A 572 -14.09 -7.57 9.84
C PHE A 572 -13.62 -8.18 11.17
N TYR A 573 -13.65 -7.36 12.22
CA TYR A 573 -13.36 -7.72 13.59
C TYR A 573 -14.61 -7.53 14.45
N LEU A 574 -14.88 -8.46 15.36
CA LEU A 574 -16.01 -8.45 16.30
C LEU A 574 -15.47 -8.51 17.73
N ASP A 575 -16.01 -7.66 18.59
CA ASP A 575 -15.84 -7.77 20.04
C ASP A 575 -17.13 -7.34 20.76
N ASN A 576 -17.16 -7.47 22.08
CA ASN A 576 -18.17 -6.92 22.97
C ASN A 576 -19.61 -7.32 22.59
N LEU A 577 -19.83 -8.61 22.34
CA LEU A 577 -21.17 -9.18 22.13
C LEU A 577 -21.83 -9.49 23.47
N TYR A 578 -22.85 -8.74 23.85
CA TYR A 578 -23.58 -8.98 25.11
C TYR A 578 -25.00 -8.40 25.06
N PHE A 579 -25.89 -8.92 25.90
CA PHE A 579 -27.17 -8.28 26.18
C PHE A 579 -27.04 -7.36 27.38
N TYR A 580 -27.77 -6.24 27.40
CA TYR A 580 -27.86 -5.40 28.58
C TYR A 580 -29.25 -4.80 28.78
N LYS A 581 -29.51 -4.35 30.00
CA LYS A 581 -30.63 -3.47 30.35
C LYS A 581 -30.09 -2.15 30.88
N ASN A 582 -30.80 -1.06 30.64
CA ASN A 582 -30.48 0.16 31.35
C ASN A 582 -30.71 -0.09 32.84
N GLY A 583 -29.68 0.14 33.66
CA GLY A 583 -29.88 0.15 35.10
C GLY A 583 -30.97 1.17 35.43
N SER A 584 -31.84 0.85 36.40
CA SER A 584 -32.59 1.93 37.05
C SER A 584 -31.57 2.96 37.47
N SER A 585 -31.75 4.22 37.11
CA SER A 585 -30.90 5.28 37.62
C SER A 585 -31.01 5.23 39.14
N SER A 586 -30.05 4.58 39.81
CA SER A 586 -29.82 4.78 41.23
C SER A 586 -29.36 6.22 41.32
N GLY A 587 -30.34 7.14 41.37
CA GLY A 587 -30.09 8.51 41.77
C GLY A 587 -29.23 8.45 43.04
N ILE A 588 -28.29 9.39 43.13
CA ILE A 588 -27.32 9.53 44.22
C ILE A 588 -27.85 8.90 45.53
N SER A 589 -27.37 7.71 45.87
CA SER A 589 -27.88 6.95 47.03
C SER A 589 -27.33 7.47 48.36
N SER A 590 -26.36 8.39 48.31
CA SER A 590 -25.84 9.13 49.45
C SER A 590 -25.03 10.34 48.99
N ILE A 591 -25.29 11.51 49.57
CA ILE A 591 -24.33 12.62 49.66
C ILE A 591 -23.65 12.48 51.03
N GLU A 592 -22.33 12.35 51.06
CA GLU A 592 -21.60 12.57 52.32
C GLU A 592 -21.74 14.05 52.68
N THR A 593 -22.57 14.36 53.68
CA THR A 593 -22.63 15.70 54.26
C THR A 593 -21.38 15.92 55.10
N HIS A 594 -20.28 16.33 54.46
CA HIS A 594 -19.25 17.07 55.17
C HIS A 594 -19.63 18.55 55.16
N THR A 595 -19.53 19.17 56.34
CA THR A 595 -19.79 20.59 56.62
C THR A 595 -19.41 21.50 55.45
N GLN A 596 -20.32 22.39 55.05
CA GLN A 596 -20.09 23.43 54.02
C GLN A 596 -18.81 24.21 54.35
N ASP A 597 -17.72 23.83 53.71
CA ASP A 597 -16.59 24.71 53.53
C ASP A 597 -16.89 25.55 52.28
N ASN A 598 -17.34 26.80 52.50
CA ASN A 598 -17.77 27.74 51.46
C ASN A 598 -16.65 28.14 50.46
N HIS A 599 -15.47 27.51 50.59
CA HIS A 599 -14.30 27.75 49.75
C HIS A 599 -13.84 26.49 48.99
N ALA A 600 -14.48 25.33 49.21
CA ALA A 600 -14.09 24.09 48.56
C ALA A 600 -14.59 24.00 47.10
N TRP A 601 -13.75 23.45 46.24
CA TRP A 601 -14.06 23.13 44.85
C TRP A 601 -14.17 21.61 44.71
N TYR A 602 -15.09 21.12 43.88
CA TYR A 602 -15.27 19.70 43.62
C TYR A 602 -15.28 19.44 42.12
N ASN A 603 -14.66 18.34 41.68
CA ASN A 603 -14.86 17.88 40.30
C ASN A 603 -16.25 17.24 40.13
N LEU A 604 -16.60 16.88 38.90
CA LEU A 604 -17.91 16.28 38.60
C LEU A 604 -18.09 14.87 39.19
N GLN A 605 -17.01 14.25 39.66
CA GLN A 605 -16.99 12.99 40.39
C GLN A 605 -17.16 13.21 41.91
N GLY A 606 -17.34 14.46 42.37
CA GLY A 606 -17.54 14.80 43.78
C GLY A 606 -16.26 14.82 44.62
N GLN A 607 -15.08 14.72 43.99
CA GLN A 607 -13.81 14.75 44.69
C GLN A 607 -13.42 16.20 45.02
N ARG A 608 -13.03 16.46 46.27
CA ARG A 608 -12.56 17.78 46.70
C ARG A 608 -11.24 18.11 46.01
N MET A 609 -11.21 19.26 45.36
CA MET A 609 -10.01 19.87 44.80
C MET A 609 -9.41 20.79 45.87
N ASN A 610 -8.13 20.62 46.18
CA ASN A 610 -7.45 21.36 47.26
C ASN A 610 -7.06 22.79 46.89
N ASP A 611 -7.43 23.23 45.68
CA ASP A 611 -6.86 24.36 44.99
C ASP A 611 -7.97 25.36 44.60
N GLY A 612 -7.71 26.66 44.79
CA GLY A 612 -8.64 27.72 44.39
C GLY A 612 -8.77 27.85 42.87
N ALA A 613 -9.75 28.64 42.40
CA ALA A 613 -10.08 28.77 40.97
C ALA A 613 -8.87 29.07 40.05
N GLY A 614 -7.84 29.76 40.55
CA GLY A 614 -6.65 30.14 39.78
C GLY A 614 -5.65 29.02 39.52
N SER A 615 -5.78 27.89 40.21
CA SER A 615 -4.87 26.73 40.12
C SER A 615 -5.55 25.47 39.58
N LEU A 616 -6.87 25.52 39.34
CA LEU A 616 -7.60 24.41 38.74
C LEU A 616 -7.34 24.33 37.23
N PRO A 617 -7.09 23.12 36.67
CA PRO A 617 -7.10 22.91 35.24
C PRO A 617 -8.41 23.35 34.61
N LYS A 618 -8.38 23.77 33.34
CA LYS A 618 -9.58 24.15 32.59
C LYS A 618 -10.60 23.01 32.61
N GLY A 619 -11.82 23.30 33.06
CA GLY A 619 -12.82 22.26 33.31
C GLY A 619 -14.06 22.77 34.04
N VAL A 620 -15.03 21.88 34.22
CA VAL A 620 -16.27 22.18 34.96
C VAL A 620 -16.14 21.63 36.37
N TYR A 621 -16.40 22.49 37.35
CA TYR A 621 -16.33 22.18 38.77
C TYR A 621 -17.62 22.59 39.48
N ILE A 622 -17.85 22.05 40.67
CA ILE A 622 -18.90 22.48 41.57
C ILE A 622 -18.27 23.29 42.69
N HIS A 623 -18.71 24.53 42.85
CA HIS A 623 -18.27 25.42 43.92
C HIS A 623 -19.50 26.13 44.49
N ASN A 624 -19.67 26.07 45.82
CA ASN A 624 -20.85 26.61 46.51
C ASN A 624 -22.19 26.16 45.89
N GLY A 625 -22.26 24.88 45.51
CA GLY A 625 -23.46 24.27 44.92
C GLY A 625 -23.75 24.71 43.47
N LYS A 626 -22.87 25.48 42.83
CA LYS A 626 -23.02 25.94 41.45
C LYS A 626 -21.97 25.30 40.55
N LYS A 627 -22.37 24.96 39.33
CA LYS A 627 -21.44 24.55 38.26
C LYS A 627 -20.69 25.80 37.77
N ILE A 628 -19.37 25.76 37.83
CA ILE A 628 -18.48 26.82 37.37
C ILE A 628 -17.53 26.25 36.32
N LEU A 629 -17.39 26.96 35.20
CA LEU A 629 -16.42 26.64 34.15
C LEU A 629 -15.14 27.46 34.41
N VAL A 630 -14.04 26.79 34.72
CA VAL A 630 -12.70 27.39 34.80
C VAL A 630 -12.12 27.39 33.38
N LYS A 631 -11.77 28.57 32.87
CA LYS A 631 -11.38 28.81 31.46
C LYS A 631 -9.91 29.10 31.28
#